data_AF-A0ABD5N2G2-F1
#
_entry.id   AF-A0ABD5N2G2-F1
#
_cell.length_a   1.000
_cell.length_b   1.000
_cell.length_c   1.000
_cell.angle_alpha   90.00
_cell.angle_beta   90.00
_cell.angle_gamma   90.00
#
_symmetry.space_group_name_H-M   'P 1'
#
loop_
_entity.id
_entity.type
_entity.pdbx_description
1 polymer ?
#
loop_
_entity_poly.entity_id
_entity_poly.type
_entity_poly.pdbx_seq_one_letter_code
_entity_poly.pdbx_strand_id
1 'polypeptide(L)' 'MKNSECTIYIISKGRWMQKFKKGKDGWTLTTTKGTEYPCSAEQLLSHLLPVIKGQNVSVKVEPDNKIKT' A
#
# COMPACT_ATOMS: atom_id res chain seq x y z
N MET A 1 -16.11 4.28 2.15
CA MET A 1 -14.94 3.41 2.32
C MET A 1 -13.94 4.18 3.18
N LYS A 2 -13.70 3.73 4.42
CA LYS A 2 -12.72 4.38 5.30
C LYS A 2 -11.32 3.83 5.02
N ASN A 3 -10.28 4.64 5.25
CA ASN A 3 -8.90 4.20 5.06
C ASN A 3 -8.54 2.96 5.90
N SER A 4 -9.16 2.79 7.07
CA SER A 4 -9.01 1.64 7.97
C SER A 4 -9.66 0.34 7.48
N GLU A 5 -10.43 0.41 6.39
CA GLU A 5 -11.18 -0.73 5.84
C GLU A 5 -10.59 -1.18 4.49
N CYS A 6 -9.37 -0.74 4.17
CA CYS A 6 -8.73 -0.96 2.88
C CYS A 6 -7.27 -1.33 2.99
N THR A 7 -6.83 -2.07 1.99
CA THR A 7 -5.44 -2.34 1.72
C THR A 7 -5.04 -1.70 0.40
N ILE A 8 -3.97 -0.91 0.43
CA ILE A 8 -3.38 -0.27 -0.74
C ILE A 8 -2.22 -1.14 -1.22
N TYR A 9 -2.20 -1.48 -2.49
CA TYR A 9 -1.12 -2.21 -3.14
C TYR A 9 -0.44 -1.30 -4.14
N ILE A 10 0.88 -1.16 -4.00
CA ILE A 10 1.72 -0.47 -4.98
C ILE A 10 2.52 -1.54 -5.71
N ILE A 11 2.30 -1.65 -7.03
CA ILE A 11 2.86 -2.69 -7.87
C ILE A 11 3.85 -2.05 -8.84
N SER A 12 5.12 -2.39 -8.71
CA SER A 12 6.19 -1.93 -9.59
C SER A 12 6.65 -3.07 -10.52
N LYS A 13 6.88 -2.74 -11.80
CA LYS A 13 7.41 -3.67 -12.81
C LYS A 13 6.64 -5.01 -12.90
N GLY A 14 5.34 -4.99 -12.63
CA GLY A 14 4.43 -6.13 -12.75
C GLY A 14 4.62 -7.28 -11.74
N ARG A 15 5.61 -7.24 -10.86
CA ARG A 15 5.91 -8.34 -9.91
C ARG A 15 6.18 -7.87 -8.47
N TRP A 16 6.58 -6.62 -8.28
CA TRP A 16 7.00 -6.15 -6.96
C TRP A 16 5.85 -5.42 -6.28
N MET A 17 5.26 -6.03 -5.25
CA MET A 17 4.03 -5.58 -4.60
C MET A 17 4.27 -5.17 -3.14
N GLN A 18 4.19 -3.88 -2.85
CA GLN A 18 4.15 -3.39 -1.47
C GLN A 18 2.70 -3.23 -1.02
N LYS A 19 2.38 -3.70 0.19
CA LYS A 19 1.07 -3.54 0.83
C LYS A 19 1.16 -2.42 1.86
N PHE A 20 0.15 -1.57 1.91
CA PHE A 20 -0.03 -0.58 2.96
C PHE A 20 -1.41 -0.74 3.58
N LYS A 21 -1.45 -0.78 4.92
CA LYS A 21 -2.71 -0.89 5.68
C LYS A 21 -2.76 0.16 6.78
N LYS A 22 -3.89 0.83 6.94
CA LYS A 22 -4.11 1.78 8.04
C LYS A 22 -4.53 0.98 9.28
N GLY A 23 -3.64 0.92 10.27
CA GLY A 23 -3.94 0.40 11.61
C GLY A 23 -4.47 1.48 12.54
N LYS A 24 -4.67 1.12 13.81
CA LYS A 24 -5.11 2.06 14.86
C LYS A 24 -4.08 3.18 15.09
N ASP A 25 -2.80 2.82 15.10
CA ASP A 25 -1.71 3.72 15.52
C ASP A 25 -0.96 4.38 14.35
N GLY A 26 -1.30 4.05 13.09
CA GLY A 26 -0.47 4.48 11.97
C GLY A 26 -0.76 3.74 10.68
N TRP A 27 0.16 3.85 9.73
CA TRP A 27 0.20 2.99 8.55
C TRP A 27 1.23 1.89 8.75
N THR A 28 0.97 0.71 8.20
CA THR A 28 1.93 -0.40 8.18
C THR A 28 2.23 -0.73 6.73
N LEU A 29 3.53 -0.75 6.39
CA LEU A 29 4.06 -1.24 5.11
C LEU A 29 4.45 -2.70 5.25
N THR A 30 3.84 -3.59 4.46
CA THR A 30 4.31 -4.96 4.26
C THR A 30 5.12 -5.02 2.96
N THR A 31 6.40 -5.39 3.08
CA THR A 31 7.29 -5.57 1.92
C THR A 31 7.00 -6.87 1.18
N THR A 32 7.60 -7.06 0.01
CA THR A 32 7.46 -8.31 -0.78
C THR A 32 7.97 -9.55 -0.07
N LYS A 33 8.83 -9.39 0.95
CA LYS A 33 9.33 -10.49 1.78
C LYS A 33 8.40 -10.80 2.97
N GLY A 34 7.29 -10.08 3.10
CA GLY A 34 6.35 -10.22 4.21
C GLY A 34 6.75 -9.44 5.47
N THR A 35 7.93 -8.79 5.49
CA THR A 35 8.34 -7.97 6.64
C THR A 35 7.48 -6.72 6.74
N GLU A 36 6.98 -6.44 7.94
CA GLU A 36 6.13 -5.31 8.25
C GLU A 36 6.89 -4.20 8.97
N TYR A 37 6.64 -2.95 8.57
CA TYR A 37 7.24 -1.76 9.16
C TYR A 37 6.16 -0.72 9.43
N PRO A 38 6.20 -0.02 10.58
CA PRO A 38 5.38 1.17 10.77
C PRO A 38 5.83 2.25 9.78
N CYS A 39 4.87 3.03 9.26
CA CYS A 39 5.16 4.17 8.41
C CYS A 39 4.16 5.32 8.64
N SER A 40 4.60 6.53 8.31
CA SER A 40 3.78 7.72 8.35
C SER A 40 2.95 7.90 7.07
N ALA A 41 2.01 8.84 7.09
CA ALA A 41 1.22 9.17 5.89
C ALA A 41 2.10 9.78 4.79
N GLU A 42 3.11 10.58 5.17
CA GLU A 42 4.09 11.20 4.27
C GLU A 42 4.97 10.14 3.61
N GLN A 43 5.36 9.11 4.35
CA GLN A 43 6.11 7.98 3.77
C GLN A 43 5.25 7.24 2.75
N LEU A 44 3.99 6.92 3.06
CA LEU A 44 3.05 6.35 2.09
C LEU A 44 2.92 7.26 0.83
N LEU A 45 2.76 8.57 1.02
CA LEU A 45 2.70 9.52 -0.09
C LEU A 45 3.96 9.46 -0.95
N SER A 46 5.14 9.41 -0.33
CA SER A 46 6.42 9.28 -1.05
C SER A 46 6.47 8.04 -1.95
N HIS A 47 5.84 6.93 -1.54
CA HIS A 47 5.72 5.72 -2.37
C HIS A 47 4.69 5.86 -3.50
N LEU A 48 3.73 6.78 -3.39
CA LEU A 48 2.74 7.08 -4.42
C LEU A 48 3.24 8.11 -5.44
N LEU A 49 4.19 8.98 -5.10
CA LEU A 49 4.73 10.00 -6.01
C LEU A 49 5.22 9.44 -7.38
N PRO A 50 5.92 8.29 -7.45
CA PRO A 50 6.28 7.68 -8.73
C PRO A 50 5.07 7.40 -9.65
N VAL A 51 3.96 6.96 -9.06
CA VAL A 51 2.70 6.66 -9.78
C VAL A 51 2.11 7.97 -10.33
N ILE A 52 2.06 9.00 -9.49
CA ILE A 52 1.52 10.32 -9.85
C ILE A 52 2.37 10.97 -10.95
N LYS A 53 3.69 10.76 -10.92
CA LYS A 53 4.62 11.23 -11.97
C LYS A 53 4.49 10.44 -13.28
N GLY A 54 3.64 9.42 -13.35
CA GLY A 54 3.45 8.60 -14.54
C GLY A 54 4.57 7.59 -14.80
N GLN A 55 5.30 7.16 -13.75
CA GLN A 55 6.21 6.02 -13.88
C GLN A 55 5.42 4.72 -14.03
N ASN A 56 6.08 3.66 -14.51
CA ASN A 56 5.48 2.33 -14.70
C ASN A 56 5.25 1.60 -13.35
N VAL A 57 4.36 2.18 -12.54
CA VAL A 57 3.92 1.70 -11.22
C VAL A 57 2.41 1.81 -11.20
N SER A 58 1.72 0.75 -10.78
CA SER A 58 0.27 0.75 -10.64
C SER A 58 -0.14 0.72 -9.17
N VAL A 59 -1.31 1.28 -8.89
CA VAL A 59 -1.91 1.29 -7.55
C VAL A 59 -3.24 0.57 -7.63
N LYS A 60 -3.45 -0.35 -6.69
CA LYS A 60 -4.72 -1.05 -6.49
C LYS A 60 -5.17 -0.80 -5.05
N VAL A 61 -6.44 -0.50 -4.86
CA VAL A 61 -7.04 -0.36 -3.53
C VAL A 61 -8.14 -1.39 -3.42
N GLU A 62 -8.05 -2.26 -2.42
CA GLU A 62 -9.05 -3.29 -2.16
C GLU A 62 -9.69 -3.10 -0.79
N PRO A 63 -11.03 -3.20 -0.71
CA PRO A 63 -11.71 -3.33 0.57
C PRO A 63 -11.27 -4.60 1.28
N ASP A 64 -10.99 -4.51 2.58
CA ASP A 64 -10.50 -5.64 3.36
C ASP A 64 -11.49 -6.83 3.35
N ASN A 65 -12.80 -6.56 3.28
CA ASN A 65 -13.84 -7.59 3.22
C ASN A 65 -13.91 -8.35 1.87
N LYS A 66 -13.19 -7.90 0.84
CA LYS A 66 -13.08 -8.58 -0.47
C LYS A 66 -11.79 -9.38 -0.61
N ILE A 67 -10.84 -9.24 0.32
CA ILE A 67 -9.60 -10.00 0.34
C ILE A 67 -9.94 -11.38 0.94
N LYS A 68 -10.15 -12.39 0.08
CA LYS A 68 -10.30 -13.78 0.53
C LYS A 68 -8.92 -14.29 0.98
N THR A 69 -8.76 -14.52 2.28
CA THR A 69 -7.67 -15.32 2.87
C THR A 69 -7.71 -16.76 2.39
#